data_AF-A0A9W8H146-F1
#
_entry.id   AF-A0A9W8H146-F1
#
_cell.length_a   1.000
_cell.length_b   1.000
_cell.length_c   1.000
_cell.angle_alpha   90.00
_cell.angle_beta   90.00
_cell.angle_gamma   90.00
#
_symmetry.space_group_name_H-M   'P 1'
#
loop_
_entity.id
_entity.type
_entity.pdbx_description
1 polymer ?
#
loop_
_entity_poly.entity_id
_entity_poly.type
_entity_poly.pdbx_seq_one_letter_code
_entity_poly.pdbx_strand_id
1 'polypeptide(L)'
;MIVYQPVDVVCSGAAIKLHVPAGCHGLVSELASSFDAGAEAMSGLELHACFLEHCAPSNEAAAVAVLEAMCRKYGVPDTNIHVAIQQHGLDEGAAQRVLRAYYQLWNVQDAQRCYFAAEKPALLASDAARPMAIFGGHPGSTAYLAEARWLLDVYRPLIGDYVSRMAAFLSDLARDERLEPAYEEGLDVLRWLAHPSSEPEYEYLVSAPVSIPLVELTQLMHIMVLYKTLGVSP
;
A
#
# COMPACT_ATOMS: atom_id res chain seq x y z
N MET A 1 -23.15 15.34 -18.87
CA MET A 1 -21.86 15.99 -18.57
C MET A 1 -21.76 16.13 -17.06
N ILE A 2 -20.75 15.52 -16.42
CA ILE A 2 -20.59 15.63 -14.96
C ILE A 2 -20.08 17.04 -14.65
N VAL A 3 -20.76 17.74 -13.74
CA VAL A 3 -20.34 19.06 -13.27
C VAL A 3 -19.42 18.89 -12.07
N TYR A 4 -18.26 19.54 -12.11
CA TYR A 4 -17.29 19.54 -11.02
C TYR A 4 -17.30 20.87 -10.28
N GLN A 5 -17.17 20.82 -8.95
CA GLN A 5 -17.14 21.99 -8.07
C GLN A 5 -15.85 21.99 -7.23
N PRO A 6 -15.26 23.18 -6.99
CA PRO A 6 -14.04 23.30 -6.22
C PRO A 6 -14.29 23.14 -4.71
N VAL A 7 -13.41 22.43 -4.02
CA VAL A 7 -13.32 22.40 -2.55
C VAL A 7 -11.89 22.72 -2.16
N ASP A 8 -11.72 23.73 -1.30
CA ASP A 8 -10.41 24.09 -0.77
C ASP A 8 -10.14 23.28 0.51
N VAL A 9 -9.01 22.58 0.53
CA VAL A 9 -8.50 21.88 1.71
C VAL A 9 -7.23 22.58 2.14
N VAL A 10 -7.23 23.10 3.36
CA VAL A 10 -6.13 23.88 3.92
C VAL A 10 -5.70 23.24 5.22
N CYS A 11 -4.41 22.92 5.33
CA CYS A 11 -3.84 22.43 6.57
C CYS A 11 -2.38 22.89 6.68
N SER A 12 -2.01 23.41 7.85
CA SER A 12 -0.62 23.68 8.25
C SER A 12 0.25 24.39 7.21
N GLY A 13 -0.31 25.44 6.61
CA GLY A 13 0.39 26.28 5.62
C GLY A 13 0.40 25.73 4.19
N ALA A 14 -0.13 24.52 3.96
CA ALA A 14 -0.39 23.96 2.64
C ALA A 14 -1.88 24.10 2.29
N ALA A 15 -2.16 24.32 1.00
CA ALA A 15 -3.51 24.39 0.48
C ALA A 15 -3.60 23.63 -0.85
N ILE A 16 -4.64 22.83 -1.00
CA ILE A 16 -5.00 22.20 -2.26
C ILE A 16 -6.42 22.55 -2.64
N LYS A 17 -6.64 22.76 -3.94
CA LYS A 17 -7.97 22.88 -4.54
C LYS A 17 -8.34 21.56 -5.20
N LEU A 18 -9.42 20.95 -4.73
CA LEU A 18 -10.00 19.73 -5.25
C LEU A 18 -11.13 20.07 -6.21
N HIS A 19 -11.30 19.32 -7.29
CA HIS A 19 -12.47 19.43 -8.15
C HIS A 19 -13.29 18.14 -8.08
N VAL A 20 -14.37 18.14 -7.31
CA VAL A 20 -15.19 16.95 -7.03
C VAL A 20 -16.55 17.02 -7.76
N PRO A 21 -17.21 15.89 -8.07
CA PRO A 21 -18.54 15.90 -8.66
C PRO A 21 -19.53 16.68 -7.79
N ALA A 22 -20.42 17.46 -8.41
CA ALA A 22 -21.38 18.32 -7.68
C ALA A 22 -22.25 17.54 -6.67
N GLY A 23 -22.56 16.26 -6.95
CA GLY A 23 -23.29 15.40 -6.02
C GLY A 23 -22.56 15.08 -4.72
N CYS A 24 -21.23 15.16 -4.70
CA CYS A 24 -20.39 14.92 -3.52
C CYS A 24 -19.87 16.21 -2.87
N HIS A 25 -20.08 17.37 -3.50
CA HIS A 25 -19.49 18.63 -3.06
C HIS A 25 -19.84 18.99 -1.61
N GLY A 26 -21.11 18.87 -1.21
CA GLY A 26 -21.54 19.18 0.16
C GLY A 26 -20.83 18.32 1.21
N LEU A 27 -20.77 17.02 0.98
CA LEU A 27 -20.10 16.06 1.88
C LEU A 27 -18.59 16.30 1.95
N VAL A 28 -17.93 16.49 0.81
CA VAL A 28 -16.47 16.75 0.78
C VAL A 28 -16.14 18.09 1.44
N SER A 29 -17.00 19.11 1.29
CA SER A 29 -16.82 20.41 1.94
C SER A 29 -16.97 20.34 3.45
N GLU A 30 -17.94 19.56 3.94
CA GLU A 30 -18.12 19.31 5.37
C GLU A 30 -16.90 18.62 5.96
N LEU A 31 -16.41 17.55 5.32
CA LEU A 31 -15.21 16.84 5.75
C LEU A 31 -13.95 17.72 5.70
N ALA A 32 -13.83 18.58 4.69
CA ALA A 32 -12.72 19.54 4.59
C ALA A 32 -12.74 20.55 5.75
N SER A 33 -13.91 20.93 6.26
CA SER A 33 -14.04 21.87 7.38
C SER A 33 -13.62 21.28 8.73
N SER A 34 -13.73 19.95 8.89
CA SER A 34 -13.31 19.22 10.10
C SER A 34 -11.91 18.60 9.97
N PHE A 35 -11.24 18.77 8.84
CA PHE A 35 -9.96 18.13 8.58
C PHE A 35 -8.82 18.89 9.24
N ASP A 36 -8.04 18.18 10.04
CA ASP A 36 -6.78 18.64 10.64
C ASP A 36 -5.74 17.53 10.50
N ALA A 37 -4.70 17.78 9.71
CA ALA A 37 -3.60 16.85 9.48
C ALA A 37 -2.42 17.08 10.46
N GLY A 38 -2.58 17.93 11.47
CA GLY A 38 -1.51 18.29 12.41
C GLY A 38 -0.51 19.29 11.83
N ALA A 39 0.44 19.74 12.65
CA ALA A 39 1.30 20.91 12.39
C ALA A 39 2.45 20.72 11.38
N GLU A 40 2.58 19.55 10.76
CA GLU A 40 3.67 19.27 9.82
C GLU A 40 3.42 19.91 8.45
N ALA A 41 4.46 20.52 7.89
CA ALA A 41 4.41 21.07 6.54
C ALA A 41 4.42 19.92 5.53
N MET A 42 3.38 19.83 4.72
CA MET A 42 3.20 18.75 3.75
C MET A 42 3.25 19.25 2.32
N SER A 43 3.67 18.38 1.41
CA SER A 43 3.49 18.64 -0.03
C SER A 43 2.01 18.62 -0.40
N GLY A 44 1.65 19.19 -1.56
CA GLY A 44 0.26 19.14 -2.02
C GLY A 44 -0.25 17.71 -2.23
N LEU A 45 0.59 16.79 -2.73
CA LEU A 45 0.22 15.38 -2.95
C LEU A 45 0.00 14.66 -1.63
N GLU A 46 0.87 14.89 -0.65
CA GLU A 46 0.75 14.34 0.69
C GLU A 46 -0.50 14.88 1.41
N LEU A 47 -0.78 16.19 1.32
CA LEU A 47 -2.00 16.77 1.88
C LEU A 47 -3.26 16.14 1.27
N HIS A 48 -3.24 15.86 -0.04
CA HIS A 48 -4.34 15.18 -0.73
C HIS A 48 -4.53 13.76 -0.21
N ALA A 49 -3.44 13.01 -0.02
CA ALA A 49 -3.45 11.68 0.56
C ALA A 49 -3.97 11.66 2.01
N CYS A 50 -3.50 12.57 2.87
CA CYS A 50 -3.98 12.69 4.24
C CYS A 50 -5.49 13.00 4.28
N PHE A 51 -5.96 13.88 3.40
CA PHE A 51 -7.39 14.18 3.31
C PHE A 51 -8.21 12.98 2.80
N LEU A 52 -7.65 12.20 1.88
CA LEU A 52 -8.26 10.96 1.41
C LEU A 52 -8.37 9.92 2.53
N GLU A 53 -7.32 9.72 3.35
CA GLU A 53 -7.36 8.89 4.57
C GLU A 53 -8.41 9.37 5.57
N HIS A 54 -8.61 10.69 5.71
CA HIS A 54 -9.66 11.24 6.58
C HIS A 54 -11.08 10.98 6.05
N CYS A 55 -11.28 11.03 4.72
CA CYS A 55 -12.58 10.82 4.10
C CYS A 55 -13.03 9.35 4.13
N ALA A 56 -12.08 8.41 3.94
CA ALA A 56 -12.35 6.98 3.80
C ALA A 56 -13.23 6.36 4.92
N PRO A 57 -12.96 6.57 6.23
CA PRO A 57 -13.79 6.01 7.30
C PRO A 57 -15.14 6.71 7.44
N SER A 58 -15.25 7.95 6.96
CA SER A 58 -16.44 8.80 7.16
C SER A 58 -17.48 8.62 6.06
N ASN A 59 -17.05 8.54 4.79
CA ASN A 59 -17.95 8.40 3.66
C ASN A 59 -17.23 7.86 2.40
N GLU A 60 -17.64 6.68 1.94
CA GLU A 60 -17.05 6.02 0.77
C GLU A 60 -17.15 6.85 -0.51
N ALA A 61 -18.34 7.42 -0.80
CA ALA A 61 -18.55 8.21 -2.02
C ALA A 61 -17.69 9.50 -2.03
N ALA A 62 -17.52 10.15 -0.87
CA ALA A 62 -16.62 11.29 -0.73
C ALA A 62 -15.16 10.87 -0.94
N ALA A 63 -14.73 9.74 -0.35
CA ALA A 63 -13.38 9.22 -0.51
C ALA A 63 -13.06 8.87 -1.97
N VAL A 64 -13.99 8.22 -2.68
CA VAL A 64 -13.87 7.93 -4.12
C VAL A 64 -13.74 9.23 -4.93
N ALA A 65 -14.58 10.24 -4.65
CA ALA A 65 -14.50 11.54 -5.31
C ALA A 65 -13.14 12.25 -5.07
N VAL A 66 -12.60 12.14 -3.86
CA VAL A 66 -11.28 12.70 -3.51
C VAL A 66 -10.15 11.93 -4.20
N LEU A 67 -10.21 10.60 -4.26
CA LEU A 67 -9.25 9.75 -4.98
C LEU A 67 -9.23 10.10 -6.47
N GLU A 68 -10.39 10.29 -7.09
CA GLU A 68 -10.48 10.69 -8.50
C GLU A 68 -9.96 12.09 -8.77
N ALA A 69 -10.18 13.02 -7.83
CA ALA A 69 -9.58 14.33 -7.89
C ALA A 69 -8.05 14.23 -7.77
N MET A 70 -7.53 13.34 -6.93
CA MET A 70 -6.09 13.08 -6.79
C MET A 70 -5.52 12.55 -8.10
N CYS A 71 -6.11 11.49 -8.64
CA CYS A 71 -5.66 10.85 -9.85
C CYS A 71 -5.58 11.84 -11.02
N ARG A 72 -6.64 12.64 -11.23
CA ARG A 72 -6.66 13.66 -12.29
C ARG A 72 -5.63 14.76 -12.07
N LYS A 73 -5.48 15.25 -10.84
CA LYS A 73 -4.57 16.36 -10.54
C LYS A 73 -3.10 15.97 -10.75
N TYR A 74 -2.75 14.74 -10.42
CA TYR A 74 -1.38 14.24 -10.47
C TYR A 74 -1.10 13.34 -11.68
N GLY A 75 -2.00 13.32 -12.67
CA GLY A 75 -1.81 12.58 -13.93
C GLY A 75 -1.72 11.06 -13.75
N VAL A 76 -2.24 10.50 -12.66
CA VAL A 76 -2.18 9.05 -12.38
C VAL A 76 -2.81 8.20 -13.49
N PRO A 77 -3.91 8.60 -14.16
CA PRO A 77 -4.44 7.83 -15.30
C PRO A 77 -3.45 7.69 -16.47
N ASP A 78 -2.59 8.69 -16.69
CA ASP A 78 -1.61 8.70 -17.77
C ASP A 78 -0.24 8.13 -17.32
N THR A 79 -0.08 7.84 -16.03
CA THR A 79 1.16 7.33 -15.43
C THR A 79 0.87 6.33 -14.30
N ASN A 80 1.63 6.37 -13.21
CA ASN A 80 1.40 5.57 -12.02
C ASN A 80 1.65 6.42 -10.77
N ILE A 81 0.95 6.14 -9.66
CA ILE A 81 1.16 6.83 -8.38
C ILE A 81 2.63 6.82 -7.92
N HIS A 82 3.36 5.72 -8.19
CA HIS A 82 4.79 5.61 -7.88
C HIS A 82 5.63 6.64 -8.64
N VAL A 83 5.27 6.94 -9.89
CA VAL A 83 5.92 7.98 -10.71
C VAL A 83 5.58 9.37 -10.17
N ALA A 84 4.31 9.61 -9.80
CA ALA A 84 3.89 10.88 -9.21
C ALA A 84 4.66 11.18 -7.91
N ILE A 85 4.81 10.19 -7.02
CA ILE A 85 5.61 10.31 -5.80
C ILE A 85 7.05 10.74 -6.10
N GLN A 86 7.69 10.09 -7.08
CA GLN A 86 9.06 10.43 -7.49
C GLN A 86 9.15 11.86 -8.05
N GLN A 87 8.23 12.24 -8.93
CA GLN A 87 8.21 13.57 -9.57
C GLN A 87 7.97 14.70 -8.57
N HIS A 88 7.24 14.42 -7.50
CA HIS A 88 6.99 15.38 -6.42
C HIS A 88 8.07 15.37 -5.32
N GLY A 89 9.09 14.52 -5.43
CA GLY A 89 10.25 14.52 -4.53
C GLY A 89 9.92 14.18 -3.09
N LEU A 90 8.92 13.31 -2.86
CA LEU A 90 8.52 12.89 -1.52
C LEU A 90 9.62 12.04 -0.88
N ASP A 91 9.83 12.22 0.42
CA ASP A 91 10.65 11.32 1.22
C ASP A 91 9.94 9.98 1.46
N GLU A 92 10.63 9.04 2.10
CA GLU A 92 10.12 7.69 2.34
C GLU A 92 8.82 7.68 3.16
N GLY A 93 8.71 8.53 4.18
CA GLY A 93 7.54 8.60 5.04
C GLY A 93 6.31 9.18 4.31
N ALA A 94 6.51 10.26 3.57
CA ALA A 94 5.47 10.85 2.74
C ALA A 94 5.05 9.91 1.61
N ALA A 95 5.99 9.23 0.96
CA ALA A 95 5.72 8.24 -0.08
C ALA A 95 4.88 7.08 0.47
N GLN A 96 5.25 6.51 1.61
CA GLN A 96 4.50 5.45 2.28
C GLN A 96 3.06 5.88 2.57
N ARG A 97 2.86 7.09 3.12
CA ARG A 97 1.55 7.65 3.43
C ARG A 97 0.70 7.83 2.18
N VAL A 98 1.27 8.37 1.09
CA VAL A 98 0.57 8.54 -0.19
C VAL A 98 0.15 7.20 -0.79
N LEU A 99 1.04 6.20 -0.79
CA LEU A 99 0.71 4.89 -1.33
C LEU A 99 -0.39 4.20 -0.54
N ARG A 100 -0.31 4.25 0.80
CA ARG A 100 -1.34 3.67 1.68
C ARG A 100 -2.69 4.34 1.42
N ALA A 101 -2.73 5.67 1.41
CA ALA A 101 -3.94 6.44 1.10
C ALA A 101 -4.51 6.13 -0.28
N TYR A 102 -3.65 5.98 -1.29
CA TYR A 102 -4.04 5.67 -2.65
C TYR A 102 -4.66 4.27 -2.76
N TYR A 103 -4.04 3.25 -2.16
CA TYR A 103 -4.50 1.87 -2.26
C TYR A 103 -5.59 1.49 -1.25
N GLN A 104 -5.92 2.33 -0.26
CA GLN A 104 -6.92 1.98 0.76
C GLN A 104 -8.31 1.64 0.19
N LEU A 105 -8.67 2.21 -0.97
CA LEU A 105 -9.95 1.98 -1.64
C LEU A 105 -9.88 0.86 -2.69
N TRP A 106 -8.84 0.03 -2.69
CA TRP A 106 -8.65 -1.06 -3.68
C TRP A 106 -9.87 -1.96 -3.87
N ASN A 107 -10.57 -2.25 -2.77
CA ASN A 107 -11.74 -3.15 -2.76
C ASN A 107 -13.07 -2.40 -2.99
N VAL A 108 -13.05 -1.09 -3.23
CA VAL A 108 -14.24 -0.28 -3.55
C VAL A 108 -14.45 -0.28 -5.05
N GLN A 109 -15.62 -0.76 -5.49
CA GLN A 109 -15.91 -0.95 -6.92
C GLN A 109 -15.78 0.35 -7.73
N ASP A 110 -16.33 1.45 -7.20
CA ASP A 110 -16.29 2.75 -7.87
C ASP A 110 -14.87 3.36 -7.96
N ALA A 111 -13.94 2.90 -7.10
CA ALA A 111 -12.54 3.32 -7.12
C ALA A 111 -11.68 2.55 -8.15
N GLN A 112 -12.15 1.40 -8.66
CA GLN A 112 -11.32 0.52 -9.52
C GLN A 112 -10.81 1.22 -10.78
N ARG A 113 -11.57 2.16 -11.32
CA ARG A 113 -11.15 2.99 -12.46
C ARG A 113 -9.86 3.78 -12.22
N CYS A 114 -9.54 4.11 -10.97
CA CYS A 114 -8.31 4.83 -10.62
C CYS A 114 -7.06 3.93 -10.64
N TYR A 115 -7.23 2.62 -10.54
CA TYR A 115 -6.13 1.65 -10.49
C TYR A 115 -5.87 1.00 -11.84
N PHE A 116 -6.91 0.73 -12.62
CA PHE A 116 -6.81 0.01 -13.89
C PHE A 116 -6.90 0.92 -15.13
N ALA A 117 -6.88 2.24 -14.94
CA ALA A 117 -6.81 3.18 -16.06
C ALA A 117 -5.39 3.36 -16.61
N ALA A 118 -4.36 3.07 -15.80
CA ALA A 118 -2.96 3.30 -16.17
C ALA A 118 -2.54 2.43 -17.36
N GLU A 119 -1.82 3.02 -18.30
CA GLU A 119 -1.19 2.26 -19.39
C GLU A 119 -0.14 1.30 -18.86
N LYS A 120 0.09 0.21 -19.61
CA LYS A 120 1.15 -0.75 -19.31
C LYS A 120 2.49 -0.01 -19.23
N PRO A 121 3.31 -0.22 -18.17
CA PRO A 121 4.59 0.48 -18.06
C PRO A 121 5.47 0.28 -19.28
N ALA A 122 6.13 1.34 -19.74
CA ALA A 122 6.92 1.34 -20.98
C ALA A 122 7.97 0.20 -21.02
N LEU A 123 8.58 -0.13 -19.86
CA LEU A 123 9.52 -1.25 -19.73
C LEU A 123 8.90 -2.60 -20.13
N LEU A 124 7.62 -2.82 -19.82
CA LEU A 124 6.90 -4.06 -20.10
C LEU A 124 6.14 -4.02 -21.44
N ALA A 125 5.97 -2.84 -22.03
CA ALA A 125 5.34 -2.66 -23.34
C ALA A 125 6.32 -2.76 -24.51
N SER A 126 7.62 -2.61 -24.25
CA SER A 126 8.66 -2.58 -25.28
C SER A 126 9.19 -3.97 -25.65
N ASP A 127 9.15 -4.31 -26.94
CA ASP A 127 9.80 -5.53 -27.48
C ASP A 127 11.34 -5.46 -27.46
N ALA A 128 11.91 -4.27 -27.21
CA ALA A 128 13.35 -4.08 -27.11
C ALA A 128 13.92 -4.49 -25.75
N ALA A 129 13.07 -4.65 -24.73
CA ALA A 129 13.45 -5.05 -23.38
C ALA A 129 13.10 -6.53 -23.11
N ARG A 130 14.01 -7.25 -22.44
CA ARG A 130 13.77 -8.63 -21.98
C ARG A 130 13.93 -8.67 -20.46
N PRO A 131 12.88 -8.31 -19.68
CA PRO A 131 12.96 -8.30 -18.23
C PRO A 131 13.19 -9.72 -17.69
N MET A 132 14.03 -9.82 -16.66
CA MET A 132 14.28 -11.06 -15.92
C MET A 132 14.09 -10.76 -14.44
N ALA A 133 13.29 -11.60 -13.76
CA ALA A 133 13.12 -11.51 -12.32
C ALA A 133 14.28 -12.22 -11.62
N ILE A 134 14.83 -11.60 -10.58
CA ILE A 134 15.87 -12.16 -9.72
C ILE A 134 15.37 -12.08 -8.28
N PHE A 135 15.40 -13.22 -7.60
CA PHE A 135 15.01 -13.34 -6.20
C PHE A 135 16.27 -13.57 -5.37
N GLY A 136 16.51 -12.67 -4.42
CA GLY A 136 17.68 -12.72 -3.56
C GLY A 136 17.47 -13.56 -2.30
N GLY A 137 18.38 -13.41 -1.36
CA GLY A 137 18.25 -13.92 0.00
C GLY A 137 19.42 -13.38 0.81
N HIS A 138 19.16 -12.83 2.00
CA HIS A 138 20.22 -12.34 2.86
C HIS A 138 20.32 -13.24 4.09
N PRO A 139 21.31 -14.15 4.16
CA PRO A 139 21.48 -14.98 5.34
C PRO A 139 21.82 -14.11 6.55
N GLY A 140 21.30 -14.47 7.74
CA GLY A 140 21.65 -13.78 8.98
C GLY A 140 21.01 -12.40 9.18
N SER A 141 19.93 -12.06 8.46
CA SER A 141 19.20 -10.80 8.64
C SER A 141 17.73 -11.04 8.95
N THR A 142 17.15 -10.23 9.83
CA THR A 142 15.71 -10.21 10.13
C THR A 142 14.95 -9.12 9.39
N ALA A 143 15.62 -8.39 8.49
CA ALA A 143 15.04 -7.26 7.76
C ALA A 143 13.79 -7.64 6.94
N TYR A 144 13.64 -8.92 6.57
CA TYR A 144 12.48 -9.44 5.85
C TYR A 144 11.15 -9.22 6.60
N LEU A 145 11.16 -9.19 7.95
CA LEU A 145 9.96 -8.90 8.74
C LEU A 145 9.60 -7.41 8.68
N ALA A 146 10.58 -6.53 8.80
CA ALA A 146 10.37 -5.09 8.66
C ALA A 146 9.85 -4.75 7.26
N GLU A 147 10.42 -5.37 6.23
CA GLU A 147 9.99 -5.24 4.84
C GLU A 147 8.55 -5.77 4.63
N ALA A 148 8.22 -6.95 5.18
CA ALA A 148 6.86 -7.47 5.14
C ALA A 148 5.86 -6.57 5.86
N ARG A 149 6.22 -5.98 7.00
CA ARG A 149 5.38 -5.00 7.70
C ARG A 149 5.15 -3.76 6.86
N TRP A 150 6.19 -3.23 6.23
CA TRP A 150 6.07 -2.07 5.35
C TRP A 150 5.10 -2.36 4.18
N LEU A 151 5.25 -3.53 3.54
CA LEU A 151 4.33 -3.98 2.50
C LEU A 151 2.89 -4.13 3.00
N LEU A 152 2.70 -4.69 4.19
CA LEU A 152 1.38 -4.82 4.81
C LEU A 152 0.78 -3.51 5.32
N ASP A 153 1.59 -2.50 5.61
CA ASP A 153 1.09 -1.16 5.95
C ASP A 153 0.52 -0.47 4.71
N VAL A 154 1.27 -0.52 3.60
CA VAL A 154 0.92 0.15 2.35
C VAL A 154 -0.14 -0.61 1.55
N TYR A 155 0.08 -1.91 1.34
CA TYR A 155 -0.66 -2.71 0.37
C TYR A 155 -1.64 -3.69 1.03
N ARG A 156 -2.01 -3.50 2.31
CA ARG A 156 -2.97 -4.37 3.00
C ARG A 156 -4.20 -4.73 2.16
N PRO A 157 -4.86 -3.78 1.48
CA PRO A 157 -6.05 -4.10 0.69
C PRO A 157 -5.78 -5.03 -0.49
N LEU A 158 -4.53 -5.05 -0.97
CA LEU A 158 -4.10 -5.88 -2.10
C LEU A 158 -3.66 -7.28 -1.64
N ILE A 159 -2.87 -7.36 -0.57
CA ILE A 159 -2.15 -8.59 -0.18
C ILE A 159 -2.54 -9.17 1.18
N GLY A 160 -3.41 -8.52 1.96
CA GLY A 160 -3.77 -8.95 3.31
C GLY A 160 -4.27 -10.39 3.36
N ASP A 161 -5.25 -10.73 2.51
CA ASP A 161 -5.80 -12.09 2.43
C ASP A 161 -4.76 -13.14 2.05
N TYR A 162 -3.83 -12.78 1.16
CA TYR A 162 -2.75 -13.66 0.74
C TYR A 162 -1.81 -13.96 1.92
N VAL A 163 -1.37 -12.92 2.63
CA VAL A 163 -0.48 -13.08 3.78
C VAL A 163 -1.16 -13.87 4.90
N SER A 164 -2.45 -13.60 5.19
CA SER A 164 -3.20 -14.37 6.18
C SER A 164 -3.29 -15.85 5.83
N ARG A 165 -3.55 -16.19 4.56
CA ARG A 165 -3.59 -17.60 4.12
C ARG A 165 -2.24 -18.29 4.19
N MET A 166 -1.17 -17.62 3.75
CA MET A 166 0.18 -18.20 3.76
C MET A 166 0.73 -18.34 5.17
N ALA A 167 0.50 -17.36 6.04
CA ALA A 167 0.89 -17.46 7.44
C ALA A 167 0.16 -18.61 8.16
N ALA A 168 -1.15 -18.79 7.90
CA ALA A 168 -1.89 -19.93 8.44
C ALA A 168 -1.34 -21.27 7.92
N PHE A 169 -1.08 -21.35 6.61
CA PHE A 169 -0.48 -22.54 6.00
C PHE A 169 0.90 -22.88 6.59
N LEU A 170 1.78 -21.90 6.75
CA LEU A 170 3.09 -22.09 7.36
C LEU A 170 2.98 -22.51 8.84
N SER A 171 2.07 -21.88 9.60
CA SER A 171 1.80 -22.24 10.99
C SER A 171 1.31 -23.68 11.12
N ASP A 172 0.42 -24.12 10.23
CA ASP A 172 -0.10 -25.49 10.23
C ASP A 172 0.98 -26.52 9.87
N LEU A 173 1.88 -26.21 8.92
CA LEU A 173 3.03 -27.06 8.60
C LEU A 173 4.00 -27.17 9.78
N ALA A 174 4.30 -26.06 10.47
CA ALA A 174 5.22 -26.03 11.60
C ALA A 174 4.75 -26.85 12.81
N ARG A 175 3.46 -27.22 12.88
CA ARG A 175 2.90 -28.07 13.94
C ARG A 175 3.16 -29.56 13.75
N ASP A 176 3.77 -29.97 12.64
CA ASP A 176 4.19 -31.36 12.47
C ASP A 176 5.23 -31.74 13.53
N GLU A 177 4.97 -32.80 14.31
CA GLU A 177 5.84 -33.25 15.39
C GLU A 177 7.28 -33.51 14.94
N ARG A 178 7.48 -33.86 13.66
CA ARG A 178 8.81 -34.09 13.07
C ARG A 178 9.63 -32.80 12.93
N LEU A 179 8.96 -31.64 12.94
CA LEU A 179 9.54 -30.32 12.78
C LEU A 179 9.66 -29.56 14.11
N GLU A 180 9.17 -30.13 15.21
CA GLU A 180 9.21 -29.50 16.54
C GLU A 180 10.62 -29.00 16.94
N PRO A 181 11.72 -29.76 16.71
CA PRO A 181 13.07 -29.28 17.02
C PRO A 181 13.52 -28.08 16.16
N ALA A 182 12.86 -27.82 15.03
CA ALA A 182 13.15 -26.69 14.16
C ALA A 182 12.26 -25.47 14.46
N TYR A 183 11.15 -25.66 15.18
CA TYR A 183 10.15 -24.64 15.45
C TYR A 183 9.79 -24.54 16.94
N GLU A 184 10.80 -24.53 17.81
CA GLU A 184 10.64 -24.50 19.28
C GLU A 184 9.82 -23.29 19.78
N GLU A 185 9.89 -22.15 19.09
CA GLU A 185 9.10 -20.93 19.39
C GLU A 185 7.83 -20.81 18.52
N GLY A 186 7.54 -21.82 17.69
CA GLY A 186 6.45 -21.83 16.72
C GLY A 186 6.67 -20.90 15.52
N LEU A 187 5.67 -20.82 14.64
CA LEU A 187 5.71 -20.02 13.42
C LEU A 187 4.44 -19.17 13.27
N ASP A 188 4.24 -18.22 14.20
CA ASP A 188 3.08 -17.31 14.23
C ASP A 188 3.39 -15.99 13.53
N VAL A 189 3.52 -16.07 12.21
CA VAL A 189 3.93 -14.96 11.35
C VAL A 189 2.99 -13.76 11.46
N LEU A 190 1.67 -13.99 11.56
CA LEU A 190 0.70 -12.89 11.67
C LEU A 190 0.88 -12.12 12.97
N ARG A 191 1.15 -12.81 14.07
CA ARG A 191 1.40 -12.16 15.35
C ARG A 191 2.67 -11.32 15.29
N TRP A 192 3.76 -11.84 14.71
CA TRP A 192 5.04 -11.12 14.57
C TRP A 192 4.96 -9.91 13.64
N LEU A 193 4.13 -9.99 12.60
CA LEU A 193 3.87 -8.86 11.70
C LEU A 193 2.98 -7.80 12.35
N ALA A 194 2.00 -8.19 13.16
CA ALA A 194 1.10 -7.28 13.85
C ALA A 194 1.74 -6.62 15.09
N HIS A 195 2.59 -7.36 15.81
CA HIS A 195 3.20 -6.95 17.07
C HIS A 195 4.70 -7.23 17.04
N PRO A 196 5.54 -6.25 16.68
CA PRO A 196 7.00 -6.42 16.67
C PRO A 196 7.57 -6.89 18.01
N SER A 197 6.94 -6.52 19.13
CA SER A 197 7.33 -6.98 20.46
C SER A 197 7.06 -8.46 20.74
N SER A 198 6.40 -9.18 19.82
CA SER A 198 6.15 -10.62 19.92
C SER A 198 7.09 -11.46 19.05
N GLU A 199 8.03 -10.81 18.37
CA GLU A 199 9.07 -11.49 17.61
C GLU A 199 9.92 -12.39 18.54
N PRO A 200 10.24 -13.61 18.10
CA PRO A 200 11.25 -14.47 18.73
C PRO A 200 12.62 -13.81 18.81
N GLU A 201 13.52 -14.47 19.53
CA GLU A 201 14.91 -14.05 19.61
C GLU A 201 15.59 -14.09 18.24
N TYR A 202 16.61 -13.22 18.07
CA TYR A 202 17.32 -13.06 16.80
C TYR A 202 17.84 -14.39 16.24
N GLU A 203 18.43 -15.24 17.10
CA GLU A 203 18.99 -16.54 16.70
C GLU A 203 17.95 -17.47 16.06
N TYR A 204 16.72 -17.46 16.58
CA TYR A 204 15.62 -18.23 16.03
C TYR A 204 15.16 -17.67 14.68
N LEU A 205 15.00 -16.35 14.59
CA LEU A 205 14.58 -15.69 13.36
C LEU A 205 15.56 -15.87 12.19
N VAL A 206 16.87 -15.88 12.46
CA VAL A 206 17.88 -16.10 11.41
C VAL A 206 18.13 -17.58 11.09
N SER A 207 17.53 -18.51 11.84
CA SER A 207 17.65 -19.93 11.56
C SER A 207 17.07 -20.26 10.18
N ALA A 208 17.67 -21.21 9.47
CA ALA A 208 17.22 -21.59 8.12
C ALA A 208 15.74 -22.04 8.06
N PRO A 209 15.20 -22.84 9.02
CA PRO A 209 13.80 -23.27 9.00
C PRO A 209 12.79 -22.12 9.10
N VAL A 210 13.18 -21.00 9.70
CA VAL A 210 12.33 -19.82 9.91
C VAL A 210 12.59 -18.76 8.84
N SER A 211 13.85 -18.37 8.63
CA SER A 211 14.20 -17.29 7.71
C SER A 211 13.87 -17.58 6.26
N ILE A 212 14.13 -18.80 5.76
CA ILE A 212 13.88 -19.16 4.35
C ILE A 212 12.41 -18.96 3.96
N PRO A 213 11.42 -19.61 4.61
CA PRO A 213 10.03 -19.45 4.23
C PRO A 213 9.51 -18.02 4.41
N LEU A 214 10.06 -17.24 5.35
CA LEU A 214 9.63 -15.86 5.57
C LEU A 214 10.23 -14.89 4.56
N VAL A 215 11.48 -15.09 4.16
CA VAL A 215 12.09 -14.36 3.03
C VAL A 215 11.30 -14.64 1.75
N GLU A 216 10.96 -15.90 1.49
CA GLU A 216 10.14 -16.29 0.34
C GLU A 216 8.74 -15.68 0.40
N LEU A 217 8.09 -15.68 1.56
CA LEU A 217 6.80 -15.00 1.76
C LEU A 217 6.90 -13.51 1.43
N THR A 218 7.91 -12.80 1.94
CA THR A 218 8.14 -11.38 1.63
C THR A 218 8.37 -11.14 0.14
N GLN A 219 9.13 -12.01 -0.54
CA GLN A 219 9.34 -11.91 -1.99
C GLN A 219 8.05 -12.13 -2.78
N LEU A 220 7.25 -13.12 -2.39
CA LEU A 220 5.96 -13.35 -3.03
C LEU A 220 4.98 -12.19 -2.77
N MET A 221 5.05 -11.53 -1.61
CA MET A 221 4.28 -10.30 -1.35
C MET A 221 4.62 -9.20 -2.38
N HIS A 222 5.89 -8.98 -2.69
CA HIS A 222 6.31 -8.05 -3.75
C HIS A 222 5.76 -8.42 -5.12
N ILE A 223 5.85 -9.70 -5.51
CA ILE A 223 5.30 -10.18 -6.78
C ILE A 223 3.79 -9.94 -6.84
N MET A 224 3.07 -10.23 -5.75
CA MET A 224 1.63 -10.04 -5.67
C MET A 224 1.25 -8.56 -5.81
N VAL A 225 1.99 -7.64 -5.19
CA VAL A 225 1.83 -6.20 -5.39
C VAL A 225 2.07 -5.83 -6.85
N LEU A 226 3.18 -6.30 -7.44
CA LEU A 226 3.51 -6.04 -8.85
C LEU A 226 2.38 -6.51 -9.79
N TYR A 227 1.92 -7.75 -9.68
CA TYR A 227 0.87 -8.27 -10.56
C TYR A 227 -0.47 -7.55 -10.39
N LYS A 228 -0.87 -7.29 -9.14
CA LYS A 228 -2.12 -6.56 -8.87
C LYS A 228 -2.08 -5.14 -9.41
N THR A 229 -1.00 -4.41 -9.17
CA THR A 229 -0.85 -3.01 -9.63
C THR A 229 -0.69 -2.91 -11.15
N LEU A 230 -0.22 -3.97 -11.82
CA LEU A 230 -0.20 -4.08 -13.28
C LEU A 230 -1.53 -4.55 -13.90
N GLY A 231 -2.48 -5.00 -13.09
CA GLY A 231 -3.73 -5.60 -13.57
C GLY A 231 -3.52 -6.91 -14.35
N VAL A 232 -2.48 -7.68 -14.00
CA VAL A 232 -2.20 -8.98 -14.64
C VAL A 232 -2.35 -10.12 -13.65
N SER A 233 -2.66 -11.33 -14.15
CA SER A 233 -2.61 -12.55 -13.34
C SER A 233 -1.20 -13.15 -13.36
N PRO A 234 -0.83 -13.92 -12.31
CA PRO A 234 0.30 -14.85 -12.37
C PRO A 234 0.22 -15.81 -13.55
#